data_AF-R5IWP8-F1
#
_entry.id   AF-R5IWP8-F1
#
_cell.length_a   1.000
_cell.length_b   1.000
_cell.length_c   1.000
_cell.angle_alpha   90.00
_cell.angle_beta   90.00
_cell.angle_gamma   90.00
#
_symmetry.space_group_name_H-M   'P 1'
#
loop_
_entity.id
_entity.type
_entity.pdbx_description
1 polymer ?
#
loop_
_entity_poly.entity_id
_entity_poly.type
_entity_poly.pdbx_seq_one_letter_code
_entity_poly.pdbx_strand_id
1 'polypeptide(L)'
;MDLGNKISDLRKKENLSQEKLAEKLGVTRQTISKWELGETAPDILQAKKLSKIFNVSLDELTDNDIKNVLEAKVSNTEKLAGMIIKILKIIGVIAIIYLVLMIIGLVLFMVFPEEHSSTNVQTISATMDCVIEGKDYTISIGEGNYFDCPNCSKDMEIYLKDITDWANIDHSVENIKKYFEDNGGSCQ
;
A
#
# COMPACT_ATOMS: atom_id res chain seq x y z
N MET A 1 28.38 -35.28 19.75
CA MET A 1 28.74 -35.62 21.14
C MET A 1 28.80 -34.29 21.88
N ASP A 2 28.23 -34.15 23.08
CA ASP A 2 28.26 -32.83 23.75
C ASP A 2 29.70 -32.40 24.11
N LEU A 3 29.97 -31.10 24.07
CA LEU A 3 31.30 -30.50 24.29
C LEU A 3 31.91 -30.95 25.62
N GLY A 4 31.10 -31.06 26.69
CA GLY A 4 31.57 -31.51 28.00
C GLY A 4 32.12 -32.93 27.98
N ASN A 5 31.39 -33.84 27.32
CA ASN A 5 31.82 -35.23 27.14
C ASN A 5 33.11 -35.30 26.31
N LYS A 6 33.21 -34.49 25.25
CA LYS A 6 34.42 -34.41 24.41
C LYS A 6 35.64 -33.95 25.21
N ILE A 7 35.48 -32.93 26.06
CA ILE A 7 36.55 -32.46 26.95
C ILE A 7 36.98 -33.57 27.91
N SER A 8 36.02 -34.28 28.53
CA SER A 8 36.32 -35.38 29.46
C SER A 8 37.12 -36.49 28.79
N ASP A 9 36.74 -36.86 27.57
CA ASP A 9 37.37 -37.96 26.84
C ASP A 9 38.76 -37.59 26.33
N LEU A 10 38.94 -36.39 25.80
CA LEU A 10 40.27 -35.88 25.41
C LEU A 10 41.19 -35.74 26.62
N ARG A 11 40.68 -35.28 27.77
CA ARG A 11 41.44 -35.21 29.02
C ARG A 11 41.92 -36.60 29.46
N LYS A 12 41.05 -37.61 29.42
CA LYS A 12 41.40 -38.99 29.77
C LYS A 12 42.40 -39.58 28.78
N LYS A 13 42.26 -39.29 27.49
CA LYS A 13 43.19 -39.71 26.44
C LYS A 13 44.61 -39.17 26.65
N GLU A 14 44.71 -37.93 27.13
CA GLU A 14 45.98 -37.29 27.53
C GLU A 14 46.44 -37.67 28.95
N ASN A 15 45.76 -38.60 29.64
CA ASN A 15 46.06 -39.06 31.00
C ASN A 15 46.13 -37.92 32.04
N LEU A 16 45.30 -36.89 31.87
CA LEU A 16 45.25 -35.74 32.79
C LEU A 16 44.13 -35.93 33.84
N SER A 17 44.39 -35.53 35.08
CA SER A 17 43.31 -35.31 36.06
C SER A 17 42.61 -33.97 35.78
N GLN A 18 41.42 -33.76 36.32
CA GLN A 18 40.73 -32.47 36.23
C GLN A 18 41.59 -31.35 36.83
N GLU A 19 42.29 -31.62 37.93
CA GLU A 19 43.25 -30.71 38.56
C GLU A 19 44.39 -30.33 37.60
N LYS A 20 45.04 -31.32 36.96
CA LYS A 20 46.14 -31.05 36.02
C LYS A 20 45.70 -30.26 34.79
N LEU A 21 44.49 -30.54 34.28
CA LEU A 21 43.94 -29.77 33.16
C LEU A 21 43.63 -28.33 33.58
N ALA A 22 43.08 -28.14 34.78
CA ALA A 22 42.80 -26.83 35.35
C ALA A 22 44.07 -25.98 35.51
N GLU A 23 45.15 -26.58 36.03
CA GLU A 23 46.47 -25.94 36.15
C GLU A 23 47.01 -25.48 34.79
N LYS A 24 46.94 -26.35 33.76
CA LYS A 24 47.39 -26.02 32.40
C LYS A 24 46.59 -24.87 31.77
N LEU A 25 45.31 -24.73 32.12
CA LEU A 25 44.41 -23.72 31.58
C LEU A 25 44.41 -22.41 32.38
N GLY A 26 44.87 -22.45 33.63
CA GLY A 26 44.79 -21.33 34.57
C GLY A 26 43.37 -21.11 35.09
N VAL A 27 42.62 -22.19 35.30
CA VAL A 27 41.26 -22.17 35.86
C VAL A 27 41.18 -23.07 37.10
N THR A 28 40.05 -23.06 37.82
CA THR A 28 39.86 -23.97 38.96
C THR A 28 39.43 -25.36 38.50
N ARG A 29 39.69 -26.37 39.32
CA ARG A 29 39.21 -27.73 39.06
C ARG A 29 37.67 -27.79 38.99
N GLN A 30 36.97 -26.98 39.78
CA GLN A 30 35.50 -26.86 39.68
C GLN A 30 35.07 -26.40 38.29
N THR A 31 35.77 -25.43 37.67
CA THR A 31 35.47 -24.99 36.30
C THR A 31 35.54 -26.14 35.30
N ILE A 32 36.59 -26.96 35.36
CA ILE A 32 36.72 -28.14 34.50
C ILE A 32 35.57 -29.13 34.74
N SER A 33 35.22 -29.39 36.00
CA SER A 33 34.09 -30.27 36.33
C SER A 33 32.78 -29.76 35.75
N LYS A 34 32.52 -28.45 35.83
CA LYS A 34 31.31 -27.84 35.27
C LYS A 34 31.27 -27.92 33.75
N TRP A 35 32.41 -27.81 33.08
CA TRP A 35 32.49 -28.01 31.63
C TRP A 35 32.23 -29.47 31.25
N GLU A 36 32.86 -30.42 31.95
CA GLU A 36 32.64 -31.85 31.69
C GLU A 36 31.20 -32.31 31.96
N LEU A 37 30.50 -31.65 32.87
CA LEU A 37 29.07 -31.87 33.16
C LEU A 37 28.11 -31.08 32.24
N GLY A 38 28.63 -30.21 31.37
CA GLY A 38 27.81 -29.36 30.50
C GLY A 38 27.06 -28.22 31.20
N GLU A 39 27.35 -27.95 32.48
CA GLU A 39 26.72 -26.85 33.24
C GLU A 39 27.16 -25.46 32.75
N THR A 40 28.38 -25.38 32.24
CA THR A 40 28.97 -24.16 31.66
C THR A 40 29.86 -24.55 30.48
N ALA A 41 30.25 -23.59 29.64
CA ALA A 41 31.14 -23.83 28.51
C ALA A 41 32.43 -22.99 28.62
N PRO A 42 33.56 -23.46 28.05
CA PRO A 42 34.77 -22.66 27.92
C PRO A 42 34.54 -21.48 26.97
N ASP A 43 35.13 -20.32 27.28
CA ASP A 43 35.18 -19.20 26.34
C ASP A 43 36.09 -19.50 25.14
N ILE A 44 36.12 -18.60 24.15
CA ILE A 44 36.89 -18.78 22.90
C ILE A 44 38.40 -18.95 23.17
N LEU A 45 38.97 -18.24 24.16
CA LEU A 45 40.39 -18.35 24.49
C LEU A 45 40.69 -19.67 25.20
N GLN A 46 39.81 -20.10 26.09
CA GLN A 46 39.88 -21.39 26.79
C GLN A 46 39.72 -22.55 25.81
N ALA A 47 38.77 -22.48 24.88
CA ALA A 47 38.58 -23.44 23.81
C ALA A 47 39.83 -23.54 22.91
N LYS A 48 40.44 -22.40 22.57
CA LYS A 48 41.71 -22.37 21.82
C LYS A 48 42.88 -22.96 22.61
N LYS A 49 42.91 -22.83 23.94
CA LYS A 49 43.93 -23.49 24.77
C LYS A 49 43.67 -25.00 24.87
N LEU A 50 42.42 -25.42 25.05
CA LEU A 50 42.00 -26.82 25.06
C LEU A 50 42.40 -27.52 23.76
N SER A 51 42.13 -26.89 22.61
CA SER A 51 42.50 -27.44 21.30
C SER A 51 44.02 -27.66 21.18
N LYS A 52 44.83 -26.75 21.73
CA LYS A 52 46.30 -26.90 21.80
C LYS A 52 46.74 -27.99 22.78
N ILE A 53 46.13 -28.07 23.96
CA ILE A 53 46.48 -29.07 24.99
C ILE A 53 46.19 -30.48 24.49
N PHE A 54 45.04 -30.67 23.82
CA PHE A 54 44.60 -31.97 23.31
C PHE A 54 45.10 -32.26 21.90
N ASN A 55 45.83 -31.33 21.27
CA ASN A 55 46.32 -31.43 19.90
C ASN A 55 45.22 -31.77 18.87
N VAL A 56 44.07 -31.10 18.99
CA VAL A 56 42.92 -31.20 18.08
C VAL A 56 42.58 -29.84 17.48
N SER A 57 41.86 -29.84 16.36
CA SER A 57 41.30 -28.59 15.83
C SER A 57 40.13 -28.09 16.70
N LEU A 58 39.81 -26.79 16.63
CA LEU A 58 38.61 -26.23 17.28
C LEU A 58 37.32 -26.88 16.74
N ASP A 59 37.29 -27.19 15.44
CA ASP A 59 36.19 -27.92 14.79
C ASP A 59 36.00 -29.32 15.41
N GLU A 60 37.10 -30.04 15.65
CA GLU A 60 37.09 -31.37 16.24
C GLU A 60 36.74 -31.34 17.75
N LEU A 61 37.14 -30.29 18.45
CA LEU A 61 36.74 -30.07 19.84
C LEU A 61 35.24 -29.79 19.99
N THR A 62 34.63 -29.15 18.99
CA THR A 62 33.21 -28.74 18.99
C THR A 62 32.31 -29.60 18.10
N ASP A 63 32.81 -30.74 17.60
CA ASP A 63 32.06 -31.72 16.80
C ASP A 63 31.30 -31.09 15.60
N ASN A 64 31.84 -30.03 14.97
CA ASN A 64 31.25 -29.26 13.85
C ASN A 64 29.96 -28.45 14.15
N ASP A 65 29.53 -28.27 15.41
CA ASP A 65 28.36 -27.42 15.70
C ASP A 65 28.54 -25.97 15.23
N ILE A 66 29.78 -25.47 15.25
CA ILE A 66 30.11 -24.13 14.76
C ILE A 66 29.95 -24.04 13.23
N LYS A 67 30.29 -25.08 12.46
CA LYS A 67 30.10 -25.09 11.00
C LYS A 67 28.64 -25.04 10.61
N ASN A 68 27.78 -25.82 11.26
CA ASN A 68 26.35 -25.83 10.97
C ASN A 68 25.70 -24.45 11.21
N VAL A 69 26.10 -23.74 12.27
CA VAL A 69 25.60 -22.39 12.56
C VAL A 69 26.13 -21.35 11.56
N LEU A 70 27.40 -21.45 11.17
CA LEU A 70 28.00 -20.55 10.18
C LEU A 70 27.42 -20.78 8.79
N GLU A 71 27.29 -22.04 8.35
CA GLU A 71 26.70 -22.40 7.06
C GLU A 71 25.22 -22.00 6.97
N ALA A 72 24.44 -22.17 8.05
CA ALA A 72 23.06 -21.71 8.09
C ALA A 72 22.95 -20.17 7.96
N LYS A 73 23.82 -19.41 8.64
CA LYS A 73 23.84 -17.94 8.54
C LYS A 73 24.28 -17.45 7.16
N VAL A 74 25.32 -18.07 6.59
CA VAL A 74 25.82 -17.74 5.24
C VAL A 74 24.76 -18.08 4.18
N SER A 75 24.14 -19.26 4.25
CA SER A 75 23.05 -19.67 3.34
C SER A 75 21.84 -18.73 3.40
N ASN A 76 21.44 -18.31 4.60
CA ASN A 76 20.34 -17.35 4.75
C ASN A 76 20.69 -15.97 4.20
N THR A 77 21.95 -15.56 4.28
CA THR A 77 22.44 -14.28 3.74
C THR A 77 22.46 -14.28 2.20
N GLU A 78 22.90 -15.38 1.58
CA GLU A 78 22.86 -15.54 0.12
C GLU A 78 21.43 -15.58 -0.43
N LYS A 79 20.52 -16.27 0.27
CA LYS A 79 19.09 -16.30 -0.09
C LYS A 79 18.46 -14.90 0.02
N LEU A 80 18.79 -14.15 1.07
CA LEU A 80 18.30 -12.78 1.26
C LEU A 80 18.83 -11.85 0.17
N ALA A 81 20.13 -11.91 -0.14
CA ALA A 81 20.75 -11.14 -1.22
C ALA A 81 20.12 -11.47 -2.58
N GLY A 82 19.86 -12.75 -2.87
CA GLY A 82 19.18 -13.17 -4.08
C GLY A 82 17.74 -12.63 -4.19
N MET A 83 16.99 -12.61 -3.08
CA MET A 83 15.64 -12.01 -3.04
C MET A 83 15.69 -10.50 -3.29
N ILE A 84 16.62 -9.78 -2.67
CA ILE A 84 16.81 -8.32 -2.88
C ILE A 84 17.09 -8.02 -4.35
N ILE A 85 18.00 -8.75 -5.00
CA ILE A 85 18.35 -8.54 -6.41
C ILE A 85 17.13 -8.77 -7.32
N LYS A 86 16.29 -9.78 -7.04
CA LYS A 86 15.06 -10.02 -7.80
C LYS A 86 14.06 -8.88 -7.66
N ILE A 87 13.87 -8.37 -6.45
CA ILE A 87 12.97 -7.24 -6.17
C ILE A 87 13.46 -5.97 -6.88
N LEU A 88 14.76 -5.68 -6.82
CA LEU A 88 15.34 -4.49 -7.45
C LEU A 88 15.10 -4.47 -8.97
N LYS A 89 15.20 -5.63 -9.64
CA LYS A 89 14.87 -5.76 -11.08
C LYS A 89 13.40 -5.48 -11.37
N ILE A 90 12.49 -5.98 -10.54
CA ILE A 90 11.03 -5.77 -10.70
C ILE A 90 10.69 -4.28 -10.55
N ILE A 91 11.24 -3.61 -9.53
CA ILE A 91 11.04 -2.17 -9.30
C ILE A 91 11.52 -1.38 -10.53
N GLY A 92 12.67 -1.74 -11.10
CA GLY A 92 13.18 -1.10 -12.31
C GLY A 92 12.22 -1.24 -13.50
N VAL A 93 11.64 -2.42 -13.73
CA VAL A 93 10.66 -2.65 -14.80
C VAL A 93 9.39 -1.81 -14.58
N ILE A 94 8.87 -1.76 -13.35
CA ILE A 94 7.70 -0.97 -13.01
C ILE A 94 7.95 0.53 -13.24
N ALA A 95 9.13 1.04 -12.85
CA ALA A 95 9.50 2.44 -13.05
C ALA A 95 9.55 2.81 -14.55
N ILE A 96 10.06 1.91 -15.40
CA ILE A 96 10.07 2.10 -16.85
C ILE A 96 8.64 2.12 -17.40
N ILE A 97 7.78 1.19 -16.99
CA ILE A 97 6.37 1.14 -17.41
C ILE A 97 5.65 2.44 -17.01
N TYR A 98 5.85 2.92 -15.78
CA TYR A 98 5.27 4.16 -15.32
C TYR A 98 5.72 5.37 -16.16
N LEU A 99 7.02 5.46 -16.47
CA LEU A 99 7.57 6.49 -17.37
C LEU A 99 6.92 6.45 -18.75
N VAL A 100 6.74 5.25 -19.32
CA VAL A 100 6.08 5.09 -20.63
C VAL A 100 4.63 5.54 -20.57
N LEU A 101 3.88 5.16 -19.54
CA LEU A 101 2.49 5.60 -19.36
C LEU A 101 2.39 7.12 -19.19
N MET A 102 3.31 7.73 -18.45
CA MET A 102 3.37 9.17 -18.28
C MET A 102 3.62 9.88 -19.62
N ILE A 103 4.56 9.39 -20.43
CA ILE A 103 4.83 9.91 -21.77
C ILE A 103 3.61 9.75 -22.68
N ILE A 104 2.95 8.58 -22.64
CA ILE A 104 1.71 8.35 -23.40
C ILE A 104 0.64 9.37 -22.98
N GLY A 105 0.46 9.61 -21.68
CA GLY A 105 -0.47 10.63 -21.18
C GLY A 105 -0.15 12.04 -21.69
N LEU A 106 1.13 12.42 -21.69
CA LEU A 106 1.58 13.71 -22.25
C LEU A 106 1.33 13.80 -23.75
N VAL A 107 1.58 12.73 -24.50
CA VAL A 107 1.31 12.69 -25.95
C VAL A 107 -0.20 12.75 -26.21
N LEU A 108 -1.02 12.01 -25.47
CA LEU A 108 -2.48 12.08 -25.59
C LEU A 108 -2.99 13.48 -25.29
N PHE A 109 -2.47 14.16 -24.25
CA PHE A 109 -2.80 15.54 -23.93
C PHE A 109 -2.37 16.53 -25.04
N MET A 110 -1.27 16.25 -25.75
CA MET A 110 -0.84 17.08 -26.89
C MET A 110 -1.62 16.80 -28.18
N VAL A 111 -2.00 15.54 -28.42
CA VAL A 111 -2.69 15.08 -29.64
C VAL A 111 -4.18 15.38 -29.59
N PHE A 112 -4.77 15.25 -28.40
CA PHE A 112 -6.07 15.79 -28.05
C PHE A 112 -5.79 17.02 -27.20
N PRO A 113 -5.44 18.18 -27.80
CA PRO A 113 -5.67 19.41 -27.07
C PRO A 113 -7.11 19.32 -26.62
N GLU A 114 -7.38 19.56 -25.32
CA GLU A 114 -8.76 19.81 -24.91
C GLU A 114 -9.31 20.74 -25.98
N GLU A 115 -10.24 20.21 -26.78
CA GLU A 115 -11.21 21.06 -27.38
C GLU A 115 -11.89 21.60 -26.14
N HIS A 116 -11.37 22.71 -25.64
CA HIS A 116 -12.16 23.77 -25.07
C HIS A 116 -13.12 24.16 -26.21
N SER A 117 -14.03 23.26 -26.57
CA SER A 117 -15.42 23.48 -26.25
C SER A 117 -15.42 24.18 -24.88
N SER A 118 -15.25 25.49 -24.96
CA SER A 118 -16.38 26.35 -24.67
C SER A 118 -17.62 25.68 -25.28
N THR A 119 -18.08 24.58 -24.70
CA THR A 119 -19.47 24.53 -24.36
C THR A 119 -19.61 25.79 -23.52
N ASN A 120 -19.96 26.89 -24.20
CA ASN A 120 -21.25 27.44 -23.84
C ASN A 120 -22.15 26.21 -23.70
N VAL A 121 -22.19 25.62 -22.49
CA VAL A 121 -23.43 25.12 -21.99
C VAL A 121 -24.24 26.40 -21.96
N GLN A 122 -24.78 26.74 -23.13
CA GLN A 122 -25.89 27.62 -23.24
C GLN A 122 -26.92 26.81 -22.50
N THR A 123 -27.00 27.01 -21.18
CA THR A 123 -27.99 26.37 -20.34
C THR A 123 -29.29 26.69 -21.05
N ILE A 124 -29.82 25.72 -21.80
CA ILE A 124 -31.03 25.96 -22.56
C ILE A 124 -32.05 26.10 -21.45
N SER A 125 -32.40 27.35 -21.20
CA SER A 125 -33.25 27.77 -20.12
C SER A 125 -34.06 28.91 -20.69
N ALA A 126 -35.36 28.82 -20.51
CA ALA A 126 -36.28 29.86 -20.87
C ALA A 126 -36.87 30.41 -19.57
N THR A 127 -36.75 31.71 -19.39
CA THR A 127 -37.48 32.44 -18.38
C THR A 127 -38.48 33.32 -19.10
N MET A 128 -39.74 33.26 -18.70
CA MET A 128 -40.80 34.11 -19.21
C MET A 128 -41.53 34.76 -18.05
N ASP A 129 -41.96 35.99 -18.27
CA ASP A 129 -42.77 36.74 -17.33
C ASP A 129 -44.19 36.80 -17.86
N CYS A 130 -45.14 36.30 -17.08
CA CYS A 130 -46.53 36.18 -17.45
C CYS A 130 -47.45 36.89 -16.46
N VAL A 131 -48.59 37.37 -16.95
CA VAL A 131 -49.58 38.11 -16.16
C VAL A 131 -50.96 37.51 -16.38
N ILE A 132 -51.70 37.17 -15.31
CA ILE A 132 -53.14 36.82 -15.33
C ILE A 132 -53.84 37.64 -14.26
N GLU A 133 -54.95 38.29 -14.59
CA GLU A 133 -55.77 39.08 -13.65
C GLU A 133 -54.96 40.11 -12.82
N GLY A 134 -53.89 40.67 -13.40
CA GLY A 134 -53.01 41.64 -12.74
C GLY A 134 -52.02 41.06 -11.72
N LYS A 135 -51.82 39.73 -11.71
CA LYS A 135 -50.77 39.05 -10.94
C LYS A 135 -49.62 38.63 -11.84
N ASP A 136 -48.40 38.88 -11.40
CA ASP A 136 -47.18 38.57 -12.14
C ASP A 136 -46.60 37.20 -11.73
N TYR A 137 -46.21 36.42 -12.73
CA TYR A 137 -45.65 35.09 -12.62
C TYR A 137 -44.37 35.01 -13.44
N THR A 138 -43.26 34.67 -12.80
CA THR A 138 -42.01 34.36 -13.50
C THR A 138 -41.87 32.85 -13.56
N ILE A 139 -41.80 32.29 -14.76
CA ILE A 139 -41.65 30.85 -14.98
C ILE A 139 -40.28 30.61 -15.59
N SER A 140 -39.47 29.80 -14.93
CA SER A 140 -38.15 29.38 -15.41
C SER A 140 -38.14 27.89 -15.65
N ILE A 141 -37.81 27.48 -16.88
CA ILE A 141 -37.60 26.09 -17.27
C ILE A 141 -36.18 25.90 -17.76
N GLY A 142 -35.58 24.74 -17.52
CA GLY A 142 -34.22 24.46 -17.96
C GLY A 142 -33.87 22.97 -18.00
N GLU A 143 -32.65 22.69 -18.43
CA GLU A 143 -32.10 21.33 -18.50
C GLU A 143 -32.18 20.58 -17.17
N GLY A 144 -32.28 19.24 -17.24
CA GLY A 144 -32.36 18.37 -16.07
C GLY A 144 -33.72 18.40 -15.36
N ASN A 145 -34.79 18.73 -16.10
CA ASN A 145 -36.15 18.91 -15.58
C ASN A 145 -36.27 20.02 -14.54
N TYR A 146 -35.48 21.08 -14.71
CA TYR A 146 -35.55 22.25 -13.84
C TYR A 146 -36.80 23.06 -14.18
N PHE A 147 -37.63 23.33 -13.17
CA PHE A 147 -38.79 24.21 -13.26
C PHE A 147 -38.93 24.99 -11.96
N ASP A 148 -39.07 26.30 -12.07
CA ASP A 148 -39.31 27.20 -10.96
C ASP A 148 -40.42 28.21 -11.29
N CYS A 149 -41.35 28.39 -10.35
CA CYS A 149 -42.40 29.40 -10.41
C CYS A 149 -42.75 29.85 -8.98
N PRO A 150 -42.09 30.88 -8.44
CA PRO A 150 -42.21 31.26 -7.02
C PRO A 150 -43.60 31.78 -6.65
N ASN A 151 -44.34 32.36 -7.60
CA ASN A 151 -45.67 32.94 -7.39
C ASN A 151 -46.82 32.02 -7.84
N CYS A 152 -46.53 30.81 -8.33
CA CYS A 152 -47.56 29.84 -8.69
C CYS A 152 -48.23 29.25 -7.46
N SER A 153 -49.52 28.95 -7.56
CA SER A 153 -50.16 28.03 -6.60
C SER A 153 -49.65 26.60 -6.86
N LYS A 154 -49.77 25.72 -5.86
CA LYS A 154 -49.35 24.31 -6.02
C LYS A 154 -50.04 23.61 -7.19
N ASP A 155 -51.34 23.85 -7.38
CA ASP A 155 -52.12 23.23 -8.45
C ASP A 155 -51.68 23.76 -9.83
N MET A 156 -51.36 25.05 -9.91
CA MET A 156 -50.82 25.67 -11.12
C MET A 156 -49.42 25.13 -11.43
N GLU A 157 -48.55 25.00 -10.44
CA GLU A 157 -47.20 24.45 -10.62
C GLU A 157 -47.23 23.01 -11.15
N ILE A 158 -48.13 22.17 -10.60
CA ILE A 158 -48.32 20.79 -11.07
C ILE A 158 -48.76 20.76 -12.54
N TYR A 159 -49.75 21.59 -12.89
CA TYR A 159 -50.26 21.65 -14.25
C TYR A 159 -49.21 22.16 -15.25
N LEU A 160 -48.48 23.23 -14.91
CA LEU A 160 -47.45 23.79 -15.77
C LEU A 160 -46.29 22.80 -16.01
N LYS A 161 -45.93 22.01 -14.99
CA LYS A 161 -44.94 20.92 -15.13
C LYS A 161 -45.42 19.79 -16.05
N ASP A 162 -46.72 19.48 -16.05
CA ASP A 162 -47.30 18.42 -16.90
C ASP A 162 -47.31 18.79 -18.38
N ILE A 163 -47.51 20.07 -18.71
CA ILE A 163 -47.50 20.58 -20.09
C ILE A 163 -46.11 20.97 -20.61
N THR A 164 -45.07 20.88 -19.75
CA THR A 164 -43.68 21.18 -20.12
C THR A 164 -43.10 20.03 -20.94
N ASP A 165 -42.66 20.31 -22.16
CA ASP A 165 -41.91 19.39 -23.00
C ASP A 165 -40.41 19.45 -22.63
N TRP A 166 -40.00 18.56 -21.73
CA TRP A 166 -38.62 18.49 -21.24
C TRP A 166 -37.58 18.15 -22.31
N ALA A 167 -38.00 17.67 -23.49
CA ALA A 167 -37.11 17.42 -24.62
C ALA A 167 -37.01 18.62 -25.58
N ASN A 168 -37.92 19.61 -25.48
CA ASN A 168 -37.96 20.78 -26.35
C ASN A 168 -38.46 22.03 -25.60
N ILE A 169 -37.53 22.92 -25.26
CA ILE A 169 -37.81 24.13 -24.49
C ILE A 169 -38.67 25.12 -25.27
N ASP A 170 -38.48 25.27 -26.58
CA ASP A 170 -39.29 26.19 -27.39
C ASP A 170 -40.78 25.76 -27.39
N HIS A 171 -41.02 24.44 -27.46
CA HIS A 171 -42.37 23.88 -27.36
C HIS A 171 -42.97 24.06 -25.97
N SER A 172 -42.15 23.93 -24.91
CA SER A 172 -42.57 24.23 -23.54
C SER A 172 -42.99 25.69 -23.36
N VAL A 173 -42.24 26.63 -23.97
CA VAL A 173 -42.58 28.05 -23.97
C VAL A 173 -43.93 28.27 -24.64
N GLU A 174 -44.17 27.67 -25.81
CA GLU A 174 -45.46 27.79 -26.51
C GLU A 174 -46.63 27.25 -25.68
N ASN A 175 -46.47 26.08 -25.04
CA ASN A 175 -47.49 25.47 -24.19
C ASN A 175 -47.84 26.36 -22.98
N ILE A 176 -46.83 26.90 -22.31
CA ILE A 176 -47.03 27.78 -21.15
C ILE A 176 -47.67 29.10 -21.60
N LYS A 177 -47.19 29.73 -22.68
CA LYS A 177 -47.80 30.96 -23.23
C LYS A 177 -49.28 30.76 -23.53
N LYS A 178 -49.62 29.65 -24.17
CA LYS A 178 -51.01 29.29 -24.49
C LYS A 178 -51.88 29.12 -23.25
N TYR A 179 -51.37 28.47 -22.19
CA TYR A 179 -52.11 28.38 -20.92
C TYR A 179 -52.45 29.76 -20.35
N PHE A 180 -51.50 30.69 -20.37
CA PHE A 180 -51.73 32.05 -19.88
C PHE A 180 -52.73 32.81 -20.76
N GLU A 181 -52.65 32.69 -22.08
CA GLU A 181 -53.61 33.28 -23.03
C GLU A 181 -55.04 32.74 -22.84
N ASP A 182 -55.20 31.42 -22.71
CA ASP A 182 -56.50 30.75 -22.51
C ASP A 182 -57.17 31.17 -21.18
N ASN A 183 -56.38 31.66 -20.21
CA ASN A 183 -56.85 32.16 -18.92
C ASN A 183 -56.90 33.70 -18.85
N GLY A 184 -56.90 34.39 -20.00
CA GLY A 184 -57.05 35.85 -20.07
C GLY A 184 -55.79 36.62 -19.66
N GLY A 185 -54.64 35.97 -19.72
CA GLY A 185 -53.33 36.53 -19.43
C GLY A 185 -52.45 36.71 -20.68
N SER A 186 -51.19 37.06 -20.44
CA SER A 186 -50.17 37.23 -21.49
C SER A 186 -48.78 36.95 -20.93
N CYS A 187 -47.84 36.53 -21.79
CA CYS A 187 -46.46 36.24 -21.43
C CYS A 187 -45.47 36.96 -22.35
N GLN A 188 -44.39 37.50 -21.78
CA GLN A 188 -43.26 38.08 -22.51
C GLN A 188 -42.12 37.07 -22.58
#